data_AF-A0AA36NI01-F1
#
_entry.id   AF-A0AA36NI01-F1
#
_cell.length_a   1.000
_cell.length_b   1.000
_cell.length_c   1.000
_cell.angle_alpha   90.00
_cell.angle_beta   90.00
_cell.angle_gamma   90.00
#
_symmetry.space_group_name_H-M   'P 1'
#
loop_
_entity.id
_entity.type
_entity.pdbx_description
1 polymer ?
#
loop_
_entity_poly.entity_id
_entity_poly.type
_entity_poly.pdbx_seq_one_letter_code
_entity_poly.pdbx_strand_id
1 'polypeptide(L)'
;MSVCYEGMMGQSDVVTTTLEMMRPTLPEDAPKEIPLLAGERMFGQMPLIFATYPAIAMRLAKADERRLKKSLAEAISMVPTAAGRIRDDKVELASEGVPFVVATSSKPSAPAVIEEWQLPDFAIIHRPRGVRNGHQPLMTVKLTVYQDHSAVLAFSRSHMLFDGSSAWTFLGLWASLAKGDTIREPWWHKDQVEKQVPGDKELPELAKRVFNMTLEPSMLNSLVKKVLIPTIGPLVDTMFLHARYSLYRPVLFFSDAELAALKEAATPRKLEPGQDDWVRQPRRLFAHTCC
;
A
#
# COMPACT_ATOMS: atom_id res chain seq x y z
N MET A 1 -3.05 22.57 14.63
CA MET A 1 -4.33 21.84 14.71
C MET A 1 -4.02 20.42 15.16
N SER A 2 -4.36 20.07 16.41
CA SER A 2 -4.31 18.68 16.87
C SER A 2 -5.56 17.99 16.34
N VAL A 3 -5.42 17.06 15.39
CA VAL A 3 -6.55 16.26 14.91
C VAL A 3 -6.72 15.13 15.90
N CYS A 4 -7.51 15.35 16.96
CA CYS A 4 -7.91 14.28 17.86
C CYS A 4 -8.81 13.32 17.08
N TYR A 5 -8.31 12.11 16.80
CA TYR A 5 -9.13 10.98 16.34
C TYR A 5 -9.93 10.44 17.54
N GLU A 6 -10.92 11.19 18.02
CA GLU A 6 -11.92 10.68 18.96
C GLU A 6 -13.05 10.02 18.15
N GLY A 7 -12.78 8.79 17.70
CA GLY A 7 -13.78 7.94 17.06
C GLY A 7 -14.45 7.02 18.08
N MET A 8 -15.76 7.19 18.26
CA MET A 8 -16.66 6.29 19.00
C MET A 8 -16.48 4.82 18.61
N MET A 9 -15.78 4.03 19.42
CA MET A 9 -15.88 2.56 19.50
C MET A 9 -15.46 2.15 20.93
N GLY A 10 -16.13 1.14 21.50
CA GLY A 10 -16.06 0.79 22.93
C GLY A 10 -14.65 0.80 23.51
N GLN A 11 -14.52 1.33 24.74
CA GLN A 11 -13.29 1.45 25.55
C GLN A 11 -12.07 0.84 24.86
N SER A 12 -11.41 1.59 23.98
CA SER A 12 -10.24 1.07 23.31
C SER A 12 -9.13 1.00 24.34
N ASP A 13 -8.67 -0.22 24.64
CA ASP A 13 -7.51 -0.53 25.49
C ASP A 13 -6.19 0.12 25.03
N VAL A 14 -6.21 0.86 23.92
CA VAL A 14 -5.06 1.44 23.27
C VAL A 14 -5.03 2.95 23.50
N VAL A 15 -3.96 3.43 24.12
CA VAL A 15 -3.72 4.87 24.37
C VAL A 15 -2.56 5.35 23.52
N THR A 16 -2.80 6.38 22.70
CA THR A 16 -1.71 7.04 21.96
C THR A 16 -0.78 7.75 22.93
N THR A 17 0.50 7.40 22.88
CA THR A 17 1.53 7.96 23.77
C THR A 17 2.30 9.07 23.08
N THR A 18 2.74 8.86 21.84
CA THR A 18 3.52 9.85 21.09
C THR A 18 3.14 9.86 19.62
N LEU A 19 3.29 11.04 19.02
CA LEU A 19 3.22 11.26 17.58
C LEU A 19 4.46 12.04 17.19
N GLU A 20 5.25 11.49 16.28
CA GLU A 20 6.46 12.14 15.76
C GLU A 20 6.44 12.13 14.23
N MET A 21 6.89 13.22 13.62
CA MET A 21 7.01 13.31 12.16
C MET A 21 8.42 12.89 11.74
N MET A 22 8.55 11.72 11.12
CA MET A 22 9.82 11.27 10.56
C MET A 22 10.08 12.04 9.27
N ARG A 23 11.18 12.80 9.22
CA ARG A 23 11.54 13.61 8.06
C ARG A 23 12.75 13.01 7.33
N PRO A 24 12.77 13.04 6.00
CA PRO A 24 13.94 12.64 5.24
C PRO A 24 15.04 13.70 5.35
N THR A 25 16.28 13.25 5.22
CA THR A 25 17.42 14.12 4.90
C THR A 25 17.58 14.10 3.39
N LEU A 26 17.30 15.23 2.75
CA LEU A 26 17.41 15.36 1.29
C LEU A 26 18.73 16.05 0.91
N PRO A 27 19.41 15.57 -0.15
CA PRO A 27 20.47 16.34 -0.81
C PRO A 27 19.95 17.72 -1.28
N GLU A 28 20.83 18.72 -1.34
CA GLU A 28 20.47 20.08 -1.79
C GLU A 28 19.96 20.12 -3.24
N ASP A 29 20.44 19.18 -4.08
CA ASP A 29 20.09 19.04 -5.48
C ASP A 29 18.90 18.08 -5.73
N ALA A 30 18.28 17.55 -4.67
CA ALA A 30 17.14 16.67 -4.81
C ALA A 30 15.97 17.40 -5.51
N PRO A 31 15.23 16.72 -6.41
CA PRO A 31 14.05 17.30 -7.04
C PRO A 31 13.03 17.70 -5.97
N LYS A 32 12.44 18.89 -6.09
CA LYS A 32 11.43 19.36 -5.14
C LYS A 32 10.07 18.69 -5.33
N GLU A 33 9.80 18.25 -6.55
CA GLU A 33 8.51 17.70 -6.97
C GLU A 33 8.72 16.54 -7.93
N ILE A 34 7.82 15.55 -7.87
CA ILE A 34 7.78 14.44 -8.81
C ILE A 34 6.35 14.30 -9.35
N PRO A 35 6.13 14.29 -10.66
CA PRO A 35 4.80 14.08 -11.22
C PRO A 35 4.26 12.70 -10.84
N LEU A 36 2.97 12.63 -10.51
CA LEU A 36 2.28 11.35 -10.40
C LEU A 36 2.05 10.77 -11.78
N LEU A 37 2.24 9.46 -11.94
CA LEU A 37 1.90 8.73 -13.17
C LEU A 37 0.38 8.63 -13.35
N ALA A 38 -0.07 8.36 -14.57
CA ALA A 38 -1.50 8.22 -14.87
C ALA A 38 -2.21 7.16 -13.99
N GLY A 39 -1.56 6.01 -13.79
CA GLY A 39 -2.07 4.95 -12.90
C GLY A 39 -2.16 5.40 -11.44
N GLU A 40 -1.18 6.16 -10.96
CA GLU A 40 -1.14 6.69 -9.59
C GLU A 40 -2.27 7.70 -9.34
N ARG A 41 -2.51 8.61 -10.29
CA ARG A 41 -3.62 9.57 -10.24
C ARG A 41 -4.97 8.86 -10.20
N MET A 42 -5.13 7.76 -10.94
CA MET A 42 -6.35 6.96 -10.95
C MET A 42 -6.64 6.40 -9.55
N PHE A 43 -5.65 5.89 -8.83
CA PHE A 43 -5.86 5.37 -7.47
C PHE A 43 -6.35 6.44 -6.50
N GLY A 44 -5.94 7.70 -6.64
CA GLY A 44 -6.43 8.80 -5.80
C GLY A 44 -7.91 9.13 -5.98
N GLN A 45 -8.53 8.62 -7.04
CA GLN A 45 -9.96 8.77 -7.30
C GLN A 45 -10.77 7.61 -6.75
N MET A 46 -10.15 6.44 -6.55
CA MET A 46 -10.86 5.23 -6.17
C MET A 46 -11.29 5.27 -4.68
N PRO A 47 -12.30 4.48 -4.28
CA PRO A 47 -12.59 4.24 -2.88
C PRO A 47 -11.40 3.59 -2.16
N LEU A 48 -11.37 3.74 -0.83
CA LEU A 48 -10.30 3.32 0.08
C LEU A 48 -9.85 1.87 -0.13
N ILE A 49 -10.79 0.97 -0.41
CA ILE A 49 -10.53 -0.46 -0.68
C ILE A 49 -9.62 -0.70 -1.90
N PHE A 50 -9.55 0.25 -2.83
CA PHE A 50 -8.71 0.19 -4.03
C PHE A 50 -7.57 1.22 -4.00
N ALA A 51 -7.77 2.36 -3.34
CA ALA A 51 -6.88 3.52 -3.38
C ALA A 51 -5.77 3.54 -2.34
N THR A 52 -5.95 2.85 -1.22
CA THR A 52 -5.07 2.93 -0.03
C THR A 52 -4.99 1.61 0.71
N TYR A 53 -5.74 0.61 0.25
CA TYR A 53 -5.55 -0.75 0.72
C TYR A 53 -4.27 -1.30 0.09
N PRO A 54 -3.27 -1.79 0.86
CA PRO A 54 -3.39 -2.42 2.17
C PRO A 54 -2.50 -1.77 3.23
N ALA A 55 -3.07 -1.53 4.42
CA ALA A 55 -2.22 -1.45 5.59
C ALA A 55 -1.56 -2.83 5.80
N ILE A 56 -0.27 -2.85 6.08
CA ILE A 56 0.46 -4.08 6.45
C ILE A 56 0.70 -4.01 7.94
N ALA A 57 0.26 -5.03 8.68
CA ALA A 57 0.51 -5.14 10.11
C ALA A 57 1.41 -6.34 10.38
N MET A 58 2.45 -6.13 11.16
CA MET A 58 3.43 -7.14 11.52
C MET A 58 3.50 -7.27 13.04
N ARG A 59 3.47 -8.51 13.53
CA ARG A 59 3.76 -8.81 14.93
C ARG A 59 5.28 -8.77 15.14
N LEU A 60 5.70 -7.99 16.13
CA LEU A 60 7.07 -7.95 16.61
C LEU A 60 7.14 -8.66 17.96
N ALA A 61 8.13 -9.53 18.14
CA ALA A 61 8.37 -10.20 19.42
C ALA A 61 8.77 -9.21 20.51
N LYS A 62 9.46 -8.13 20.13
CA LYS A 62 9.87 -7.05 21.03
C LYS A 62 9.92 -5.71 20.29
N ALA A 63 9.43 -4.65 20.90
CA ALA A 63 9.54 -3.29 20.38
C ALA A 63 10.93 -2.67 20.66
N ASP A 64 11.52 -2.05 19.64
CA ASP A 64 12.66 -1.14 19.76
C ASP A 64 12.31 0.14 18.98
N GLU A 65 11.53 1.01 19.63
CA GLU A 65 11.00 2.24 19.03
C GLU A 65 12.09 3.11 18.44
N ARG A 66 13.18 3.33 19.18
CA ARG A 66 14.29 4.19 18.77
C ARG A 66 14.92 3.67 17.47
N ARG A 67 15.17 2.37 17.39
CA ARG A 67 15.71 1.73 16.19
C ARG A 67 14.74 1.89 15.02
N LEU A 68 13.46 1.62 15.22
CA LEU A 68 12.43 1.72 14.18
C LEU A 68 12.30 3.13 13.62
N LYS A 69 12.27 4.16 14.49
CA LYS A 69 12.21 5.57 14.09
C LYS A 69 13.45 5.98 13.31
N LYS A 70 14.64 5.66 13.84
CA LYS A 70 15.92 5.97 13.18
C LYS A 70 15.99 5.34 11.79
N SER A 71 15.74 4.03 11.68
CA SER A 71 15.81 3.34 10.40
C SER A 71 14.70 3.76 9.43
N LEU A 72 13.54 4.22 9.93
CA LEU A 72 12.50 4.77 9.05
C LEU A 72 12.95 6.11 8.46
N ALA A 73 13.55 7.00 9.26
CA ALA A 73 14.10 8.26 8.79
C ALA A 73 15.18 8.04 7.70
N GLU A 74 16.04 7.04 7.89
CA GLU A 74 17.01 6.61 6.88
C GLU A 74 16.31 6.09 5.61
N ALA A 75 15.34 5.18 5.76
CA ALA A 75 14.62 4.59 4.63
C ALA A 75 13.87 5.63 3.79
N ILE A 76 13.21 6.60 4.42
CA ILE A 76 12.51 7.68 3.70
C ILE A 76 13.47 8.71 3.12
N SER A 77 14.70 8.82 3.63
CA SER A 77 15.73 9.64 2.96
C SER A 77 16.15 9.03 1.62
N MET A 78 16.15 7.69 1.53
CA MET A 78 16.41 6.96 0.28
C MET A 78 15.17 6.87 -0.64
N VAL A 79 13.97 7.08 -0.09
CA VAL A 79 12.70 7.07 -0.86
C VAL A 79 11.86 8.29 -0.45
N PRO A 80 12.27 9.51 -0.84
CA PRO A 80 11.74 10.75 -0.30
C PRO A 80 10.26 11.01 -0.62
N THR A 81 9.75 10.40 -1.70
CA THR A 81 8.33 10.45 -2.05
C THR A 81 7.41 9.90 -0.96
N ALA A 82 7.90 8.97 -0.12
CA ALA A 82 7.14 8.42 1.00
C ALA A 82 6.81 9.45 2.09
N ALA A 83 7.62 10.50 2.21
CA ALA A 83 7.45 11.57 3.18
C ALA A 83 6.77 12.82 2.58
N GLY A 84 6.46 12.81 1.29
CA GLY A 84 5.90 13.95 0.57
C GLY A 84 4.40 14.16 0.77
N ARG A 85 3.85 15.13 0.03
CA ARG A 85 2.40 15.38 -0.11
C ARG A 85 2.04 15.58 -1.56
N ILE A 86 0.78 15.31 -1.89
CA ILE A 86 0.28 15.58 -3.23
C ILE A 86 -0.18 17.03 -3.33
N ARG A 87 0.35 17.77 -4.31
CA ARG A 87 -0.13 19.07 -4.78
C ARG A 87 -0.17 19.05 -6.30
N ASP A 88 -1.28 19.48 -6.88
CA ASP A 88 -1.44 19.63 -8.34
C ASP A 88 -0.95 18.42 -9.16
N ASP A 89 -1.37 17.21 -8.74
CA ASP A 89 -1.00 15.92 -9.34
C ASP A 89 0.51 15.61 -9.33
N LYS A 90 1.26 16.22 -8.41
CA LYS A 90 2.68 15.94 -8.13
C LYS A 90 2.86 15.61 -6.66
N VAL A 91 3.91 14.85 -6.35
CA VAL A 91 4.40 14.69 -4.98
C VAL A 91 5.45 15.75 -4.70
N GLU A 92 5.12 16.70 -3.83
CA GLU A 92 6.07 17.63 -3.24
C GLU A 92 6.90 16.93 -2.17
N LEU A 93 8.22 17.01 -2.29
CA LEU A 93 9.17 16.42 -1.35
C LEU A 93 9.48 17.35 -0.17
N ALA A 94 8.51 18.18 0.25
CA ALA A 94 8.67 19.31 1.18
C ALA A 94 8.96 18.94 2.66
N SER A 95 9.49 17.74 2.93
CA SER A 95 9.88 17.25 4.26
C SER A 95 8.79 17.38 5.34
N GLU A 96 7.51 17.39 4.98
CA GLU A 96 6.41 17.33 5.95
C GLU A 96 6.50 16.06 6.81
N GLY A 97 7.02 14.98 6.22
CA GLY A 97 7.37 13.76 6.93
C GLY A 97 6.25 12.73 7.00
N VAL A 98 6.57 11.62 7.63
CA VAL A 98 5.73 10.45 7.86
C VAL A 98 5.34 10.42 9.34
N PRO A 99 4.05 10.45 9.69
CA PRO A 99 3.63 10.23 11.06
C PRO A 99 4.06 8.86 11.57
N PHE A 100 4.80 8.85 12.67
CA PHE A 100 5.12 7.67 13.46
C PHE A 100 4.41 7.80 14.81
N VAL A 101 3.35 7.02 14.99
CA VAL A 101 2.57 6.99 16.21
C VAL A 101 3.00 5.82 17.07
N VAL A 102 3.23 6.07 18.35
CA VAL A 102 3.39 5.02 19.36
C VAL A 102 2.16 5.01 20.24
N ALA A 103 1.60 3.83 20.42
CA ALA A 103 0.49 3.60 21.31
C ALA A 103 0.81 2.43 22.25
N THR A 104 0.25 2.46 23.45
CA THR A 104 0.33 1.36 24.41
C THR A 104 -1.01 0.68 24.53
N SER A 105 -1.00 -0.64 24.70
CA SER A 105 -2.17 -1.47 24.91
C SER A 105 -2.19 -1.98 26.36
N SER A 106 -3.36 -1.96 26.99
CA SER A 106 -3.56 -2.58 28.32
C SER A 106 -3.50 -4.11 28.26
N LYS A 107 -3.52 -4.71 27.07
CA LYS A 107 -3.51 -6.17 26.90
C LYS A 107 -2.13 -6.78 27.21
N PRO A 108 -2.06 -8.04 27.69
CA PRO A 108 -0.80 -8.65 28.09
C PRO A 108 0.22 -8.79 26.95
N SER A 109 -0.22 -9.18 25.76
CA SER A 109 0.65 -9.48 24.62
C SER A 109 -0.02 -9.21 23.26
N ALA A 110 0.81 -9.00 22.24
CA ALA A 110 0.38 -8.82 20.86
C ALA A 110 -0.24 -10.11 20.30
N PRO A 111 -1.34 -10.00 19.54
CA PRO A 111 -2.05 -11.16 19.00
C PRO A 111 -1.13 -11.97 18.09
N ALA A 112 -1.20 -13.30 18.20
CA ALA A 112 -0.38 -14.21 17.40
C ALA A 112 -0.70 -14.12 15.89
N VAL A 113 -1.98 -13.90 15.58
CA VAL A 113 -2.50 -13.71 14.21
C VAL A 113 -3.20 -12.36 14.16
N ILE A 114 -2.93 -11.60 13.11
CA ILE A 114 -3.60 -10.32 12.84
C ILE A 114 -4.48 -10.53 11.62
N GLU A 115 -5.78 -10.56 11.84
CA GLU A 115 -6.76 -10.73 10.77
C GLU A 115 -6.95 -9.43 10.00
N GLU A 116 -7.31 -9.55 8.72
CA GLU A 116 -7.49 -8.41 7.81
C GLU A 116 -8.50 -7.39 8.34
N TRP A 117 -9.59 -7.87 8.95
CA TRP A 117 -10.64 -7.05 9.56
C TRP A 117 -10.21 -6.29 10.82
N GLN A 118 -9.07 -6.65 11.41
CA GLN A 118 -8.48 -5.96 12.57
C GLN A 118 -7.51 -4.85 12.15
N LEU A 119 -7.13 -4.75 10.87
CA LEU A 119 -6.15 -3.75 10.41
C LEU A 119 -6.52 -2.31 10.78
N PRO A 120 -7.80 -1.86 10.71
CA PRO A 120 -8.17 -0.52 11.17
C PRO A 120 -7.87 -0.23 12.64
N ASP A 121 -7.77 -1.27 13.49
CA ASP A 121 -7.45 -1.11 14.92
C ASP A 121 -5.96 -0.80 15.12
N PHE A 122 -5.11 -1.30 14.22
CA PHE A 122 -3.65 -1.17 14.29
C PHE A 122 -3.08 -0.06 13.40
N ALA A 123 -3.74 0.27 12.29
CA ALA A 123 -3.22 1.18 11.27
C ALA A 123 -3.91 2.55 11.29
N ILE A 124 -3.21 3.59 10.85
CA ILE A 124 -3.78 4.93 10.64
C ILE A 124 -4.11 5.07 9.16
N ILE A 125 -5.37 4.79 8.81
CA ILE A 125 -5.83 4.75 7.42
C ILE A 125 -6.43 6.11 7.05
N HIS A 126 -5.88 6.72 6.00
CA HIS A 126 -6.35 8.00 5.49
C HIS A 126 -7.26 7.82 4.28
N ARG A 127 -8.26 8.70 4.15
CA ARG A 127 -9.18 8.65 3.02
C ARG A 127 -8.46 9.10 1.75
N PRO A 128 -8.74 8.49 0.59
CA PRO A 128 -8.00 8.77 -0.64
C PRO A 128 -8.10 10.24 -1.04
N ARG A 129 -9.28 10.84 -0.86
CA ARG A 129 -9.51 12.27 -1.10
C ARG A 129 -8.64 13.19 -0.23
N GLY A 130 -8.45 12.83 1.05
CA GLY A 130 -7.61 13.62 1.96
C GLY A 130 -6.14 13.56 1.55
N VAL A 131 -5.67 12.37 1.13
CA VAL A 131 -4.31 12.16 0.63
C VAL A 131 -4.09 12.87 -0.71
N ARG A 132 -5.02 12.72 -1.66
CA ARG A 132 -4.97 13.35 -2.99
C ARG A 132 -4.91 14.87 -2.94
N ASN A 133 -5.65 15.47 -2.01
CA ASN A 133 -5.62 16.92 -1.80
C ASN A 133 -4.40 17.37 -0.97
N GLY A 134 -3.55 16.42 -0.56
CA GLY A 134 -2.37 16.62 0.29
C GLY A 134 -2.68 17.15 1.68
N HIS A 135 -3.92 16.99 2.16
CA HIS A 135 -4.27 17.29 3.55
C HIS A 135 -3.85 16.17 4.50
N GLN A 136 -3.61 14.97 3.95
CA GLN A 136 -3.19 13.78 4.67
C GLN A 136 -1.89 13.24 4.07
N PRO A 137 -1.04 12.61 4.89
CA PRO A 137 0.22 12.04 4.43
C PRO A 137 0.01 10.85 3.49
N LEU A 138 1.00 10.62 2.63
CA LEU A 138 1.03 9.46 1.72
C LEU A 138 1.28 8.14 2.46
N MET A 139 1.84 8.21 3.67
CA MET A 139 2.24 7.05 4.45
C MET A 139 2.15 7.37 5.95
N THR A 140 1.79 6.39 6.75
CA THR A 140 1.79 6.46 8.22
C THR A 140 2.32 5.16 8.81
N VAL A 141 2.87 5.28 10.02
CA VAL A 141 3.33 4.14 10.81
C VAL A 141 2.71 4.24 12.20
N LYS A 142 2.19 3.12 12.71
CA LYS A 142 1.73 3.00 14.09
C LYS A 142 2.36 1.78 14.74
N LEU A 143 3.04 1.99 15.86
CA LEU A 143 3.60 0.96 16.72
C LEU A 143 2.71 0.83 17.96
N THR A 144 2.01 -0.30 18.10
CA THR A 144 1.19 -0.60 19.30
C THR A 144 1.94 -1.57 20.19
N VAL A 145 2.39 -1.12 21.36
CA VAL A 145 3.21 -1.88 22.32
C VAL A 145 2.33 -2.45 23.43
N TYR A 146 2.54 -3.72 23.77
CA TYR A 146 1.81 -4.46 24.79
C TYR A 146 2.62 -4.58 26.09
N GLN A 147 2.01 -5.07 27.17
CA GLN A 147 2.64 -5.15 28.49
C GLN A 147 3.93 -6.00 28.50
N ASP A 148 3.97 -7.09 27.73
CA ASP A 148 5.14 -7.96 27.58
C ASP A 148 6.22 -7.40 26.62
N HIS A 149 6.07 -6.15 26.17
CA HIS A 149 6.89 -5.48 25.16
C HIS A 149 6.83 -6.05 23.74
N SER A 150 6.00 -7.06 23.48
CA SER A 150 5.63 -7.40 22.10
C SER A 150 4.84 -6.25 21.49
N ALA A 151 4.79 -6.22 20.16
CA ALA A 151 4.13 -5.12 19.47
C ALA A 151 3.47 -5.52 18.16
N VAL A 152 2.56 -4.66 17.70
CA VAL A 152 2.08 -4.65 16.32
C VAL A 152 2.60 -3.38 15.65
N LEU A 153 3.37 -3.55 14.58
CA LEU A 153 3.83 -2.47 13.71
C LEU A 153 2.94 -2.43 12.48
N ALA A 154 2.11 -1.40 12.36
CA ALA A 154 1.26 -1.17 11.21
C ALA A 154 1.84 -0.07 10.32
N PHE A 155 1.85 -0.36 9.02
CA PHE A 155 2.30 0.50 7.94
C PHE A 155 1.09 0.75 7.03
N SER A 156 0.60 1.99 6.97
CA SER A 156 -0.46 2.38 6.02
C SER A 156 0.11 3.33 4.98
N ARG A 157 -0.42 3.23 3.76
CA ARG A 157 0.18 3.86 2.60
C ARG A 157 -0.85 4.12 1.51
N SER A 158 -0.61 5.15 0.73
CA SER A 158 -1.40 5.46 -0.46
C SER A 158 -1.00 4.57 -1.62
N HIS A 159 -1.99 4.00 -2.31
CA HIS A 159 -1.76 3.27 -3.55
C HIS A 159 -1.40 4.21 -4.71
N MET A 160 -1.57 5.53 -4.52
CA MET A 160 -1.02 6.55 -5.42
C MET A 160 0.50 6.61 -5.40
N LEU A 161 1.15 6.11 -4.34
CA LEU A 161 2.60 6.16 -4.21
C LEU A 161 3.26 4.81 -4.47
N PHE A 162 2.66 3.77 -3.93
CA PHE A 162 3.17 2.41 -3.95
C PHE A 162 2.10 1.50 -4.57
N ASP A 163 2.51 0.40 -5.18
CA ASP A 163 1.72 -0.81 -5.42
C ASP A 163 2.10 -1.93 -4.42
N GLY A 164 1.49 -3.11 -4.49
CA GLY A 164 1.80 -4.24 -3.61
C GLY A 164 3.31 -4.52 -3.51
N SER A 165 3.98 -4.62 -4.66
CA SER A 165 5.39 -4.98 -4.75
C SER A 165 6.31 -3.90 -4.17
N SER A 166 6.13 -2.64 -4.56
CA SER A 166 6.94 -1.52 -4.07
C SER A 166 6.76 -1.26 -2.58
N ALA A 167 5.58 -1.53 -2.00
CA ALA A 167 5.39 -1.49 -0.54
C ALA A 167 6.25 -2.54 0.18
N TRP A 168 6.27 -3.78 -0.33
CA TRP A 168 7.13 -4.83 0.24
C TRP A 168 8.61 -4.54 0.04
N THR A 169 9.00 -3.96 -1.11
CA THR A 169 10.38 -3.49 -1.34
C THR A 169 10.78 -2.42 -0.32
N PHE A 170 9.91 -1.44 -0.06
CA PHE A 170 10.16 -0.41 0.95
C PHE A 170 10.28 -1.01 2.37
N LEU A 171 9.40 -1.95 2.74
CA LEU A 171 9.49 -2.64 4.03
C LEU A 171 10.77 -3.47 4.15
N GLY A 172 11.19 -4.14 3.07
CA GLY A 172 12.46 -4.86 3.02
C GLY A 172 13.66 -3.95 3.23
N LEU A 173 13.71 -2.81 2.53
CA LEU A 173 14.71 -1.76 2.73
C LEU A 173 14.75 -1.29 4.18
N TRP A 174 13.59 -0.90 4.74
CA TRP A 174 13.49 -0.41 6.11
C TRP A 174 13.92 -1.46 7.13
N ALA A 175 13.52 -2.72 6.95
CA ALA A 175 13.91 -3.82 7.83
C ALA A 175 15.42 -4.07 7.81
N SER A 176 16.05 -4.01 6.63
CA SER A 176 17.50 -4.13 6.51
C SER A 176 18.26 -2.98 7.19
N LEU A 177 17.80 -1.74 7.00
CA LEU A 177 18.36 -0.59 7.72
C LEU A 177 18.18 -0.73 9.24
N ALA A 178 17.05 -1.24 9.71
CA ALA A 178 16.81 -1.51 11.13
C ALA A 178 17.76 -2.57 11.71
N LYS A 179 18.23 -3.52 10.89
CA LYS A 179 19.26 -4.49 11.27
C LYS A 179 20.67 -3.89 11.29
N GLY A 180 20.86 -2.74 10.65
CA GLY A 180 22.17 -2.13 10.44
C GLY A 180 22.90 -2.65 9.20
N ASP A 181 22.16 -3.24 8.24
CA ASP A 181 22.73 -3.71 6.98
C ASP A 181 23.16 -2.50 6.14
N THR A 182 24.28 -2.62 5.42
CA THR A 182 24.66 -1.66 4.38
C THR A 182 23.86 -1.93 3.13
N ILE A 183 23.01 -0.98 2.73
CA ILE A 183 22.11 -1.14 1.58
C ILE A 183 22.49 -0.16 0.47
N ARG A 184 22.47 -0.67 -0.76
CA ARG A 184 22.56 0.18 -1.96
C ARG A 184 21.24 0.94 -2.12
N GLU A 185 21.34 2.23 -2.43
CA GLU A 185 20.15 3.05 -2.67
C GLU A 185 19.25 2.43 -3.74
N PRO A 186 17.94 2.27 -3.47
CA PRO A 186 16.99 1.80 -4.45
C PRO A 186 16.92 2.80 -5.60
N TRP A 187 16.76 2.30 -6.82
CA TRP A 187 16.55 3.17 -7.95
C TRP A 187 15.09 3.66 -7.95
N TRP A 188 14.87 4.95 -7.71
CA TRP A 188 13.51 5.52 -7.54
C TRP A 188 13.17 6.63 -8.56
N HIS A 189 13.97 6.80 -9.62
CA HIS A 189 13.79 7.82 -10.67
C HIS A 189 12.56 7.55 -11.57
N LYS A 190 11.37 7.81 -11.02
CA LYS A 190 10.07 7.61 -11.70
C LYS A 190 9.94 8.42 -13.00
N ASP A 191 10.58 9.58 -13.06
CA ASP A 191 10.62 10.46 -14.23
C ASP A 191 11.26 9.79 -15.47
N GLN A 192 12.17 8.83 -15.25
CA GLN A 192 12.78 8.06 -16.33
C GLN A 192 11.90 6.90 -16.79
N VAL A 193 11.12 6.31 -15.88
CA VAL A 193 10.14 5.26 -16.20
C VAL A 193 9.01 5.83 -17.05
N GLU A 194 8.50 7.02 -16.70
CA GLU A 194 7.42 7.66 -17.44
C GLU A 194 7.76 7.84 -18.93
N LYS A 195 9.02 8.17 -19.24
CA LYS A 195 9.51 8.31 -20.62
C LYS A 195 9.50 7.00 -21.43
N GLN A 196 9.43 5.86 -20.76
CA GLN A 196 9.41 4.52 -21.39
C GLN A 196 7.99 3.96 -21.51
N VAL A 197 7.03 4.51 -20.77
CA VAL A 197 5.64 4.05 -20.78
C VAL A 197 4.88 4.83 -21.86
N PRO A 198 4.22 4.15 -22.82
CA PRO A 198 3.41 4.81 -23.83
C PRO A 198 2.33 5.68 -23.18
N GLY A 199 2.14 6.89 -23.70
CA GLY A 199 1.07 7.77 -23.23
C GLY A 199 -0.32 7.21 -23.57
N ASP A 200 -1.36 7.71 -22.90
CA ASP A 200 -2.76 7.28 -23.13
C ASP A 200 -3.19 7.38 -24.60
N LYS A 201 -2.65 8.35 -25.34
CA LYS A 201 -2.91 8.53 -26.77
C LYS A 201 -2.20 7.51 -27.67
N GLU A 202 -1.10 6.93 -27.18
CA GLU A 202 -0.28 5.96 -27.91
C GLU A 202 -0.72 4.52 -27.64
N LEU A 203 -1.39 4.28 -26.51
CA LEU A 203 -1.88 2.95 -26.12
C LEU A 203 -2.79 2.27 -27.16
N PRO A 204 -3.75 2.95 -27.81
CA PRO A 204 -4.58 2.30 -28.84
C PRO A 204 -3.76 1.81 -30.04
N GLU A 205 -2.80 2.63 -30.50
CA GLU A 205 -1.92 2.26 -31.61
C GLU A 205 -0.98 1.12 -31.22
N LEU A 206 -0.44 1.14 -29.99
CA LEU A 206 0.37 0.06 -29.48
C LEU A 206 -0.41 -1.25 -29.37
N ALA A 207 -1.63 -1.21 -28.82
CA ALA A 207 -2.48 -2.39 -28.68
C ALA A 207 -2.87 -2.98 -30.04
N LYS A 208 -3.18 -2.12 -31.02
CA LYS A 208 -3.43 -2.53 -32.39
C LYS A 208 -2.20 -3.17 -33.01
N ARG A 209 -1.02 -2.57 -32.83
CA ARG A 209 0.23 -3.10 -33.41
C ARG A 209 0.66 -4.42 -32.78
N VAL A 210 0.58 -4.55 -31.46
CA VAL A 210 1.13 -5.70 -30.72
C VAL A 210 0.13 -6.85 -30.62
N PHE A 211 -1.14 -6.54 -30.41
CA PHE A 211 -2.17 -7.55 -30.17
C PHE A 211 -3.21 -7.65 -31.29
N ASN A 212 -3.13 -6.80 -32.32
CA ASN A 212 -4.18 -6.66 -33.34
C ASN A 212 -5.56 -6.36 -32.72
N MET A 213 -5.56 -5.61 -31.61
CA MET A 213 -6.77 -5.24 -30.88
C MET A 213 -7.00 -3.73 -30.92
N THR A 214 -8.24 -3.33 -31.20
CA THR A 214 -8.66 -1.92 -31.07
C THR A 214 -9.18 -1.68 -29.66
N LEU A 215 -8.53 -0.78 -28.92
CA LEU A 215 -9.02 -0.32 -27.62
C LEU A 215 -10.05 0.79 -27.83
N GLU A 216 -11.32 0.43 -27.80
CA GLU A 216 -12.43 1.38 -27.79
C GLU A 216 -12.51 2.07 -26.41
N PRO A 217 -12.49 3.41 -26.33
CA PRO A 217 -12.71 4.11 -25.08
C PRO A 217 -14.14 3.86 -24.59
N SER A 218 -14.28 3.06 -23.54
CA SER A 218 -15.58 2.74 -22.94
C SER A 218 -16.21 4.00 -22.32
N MET A 219 -17.36 4.43 -22.86
CA MET A 219 -18.18 5.50 -22.25
C MET A 219 -18.58 5.15 -20.81
N LEU A 220 -18.80 3.86 -20.53
CA LEU A 220 -19.09 3.36 -19.18
C LEU A 220 -17.93 3.65 -18.22
N ASN A 221 -16.68 3.46 -18.64
CA ASN A 221 -15.51 3.78 -17.82
C ASN A 221 -15.44 5.28 -17.49
N SER A 222 -15.78 6.15 -18.44
CA SER A 222 -15.84 7.60 -18.22
C SER A 222 -16.93 7.95 -17.20
N LEU A 223 -18.13 7.37 -17.34
CA LEU A 223 -19.25 7.58 -16.41
C LEU A 223 -18.91 7.08 -15.00
N VAL A 224 -18.36 5.88 -14.89
CA VAL A 224 -17.95 5.27 -13.61
C VAL A 224 -16.91 6.14 -12.91
N LYS A 225 -15.87 6.59 -13.62
CA LYS A 225 -14.79 7.40 -13.04
C LYS A 225 -15.23 8.81 -12.66
N LYS A 226 -16.05 9.47 -13.50
CA LYS A 226 -16.41 10.89 -13.29
C LYS A 226 -17.61 11.09 -12.39
N VAL A 227 -18.53 10.14 -12.34
CA VAL A 227 -19.80 10.30 -11.62
C VAL A 227 -19.91 9.27 -10.51
N LEU A 228 -19.90 7.98 -10.83
CA LEU A 228 -20.23 6.94 -9.86
C LEU A 228 -19.24 6.95 -8.68
N ILE A 229 -17.93 6.86 -8.97
CA ILE A 229 -16.88 6.77 -7.94
C ILE A 229 -16.87 7.98 -7.00
N PRO A 230 -16.87 9.26 -7.48
CA PRO A 230 -16.92 10.42 -6.58
C PRO A 230 -18.18 10.47 -5.71
N THR A 231 -19.32 9.99 -6.22
CA THR A 231 -20.59 10.00 -5.49
C THR A 231 -20.66 8.90 -4.44
N ILE A 232 -20.28 7.66 -4.77
CA ILE A 232 -20.42 6.52 -3.84
C ILE A 232 -19.18 6.31 -2.96
N GLY A 233 -18.02 6.78 -3.39
CA GLY A 233 -16.74 6.56 -2.72
C GLY A 233 -16.75 6.93 -1.24
N PRO A 234 -17.19 8.14 -0.84
CA PRO A 234 -17.24 8.53 0.57
C PRO A 234 -18.10 7.60 1.44
N LEU A 235 -19.20 7.08 0.89
CA LEU A 235 -20.06 6.13 1.57
C LEU A 235 -19.35 4.78 1.74
N VAL A 236 -18.74 4.27 0.67
CA VAL A 236 -17.96 3.02 0.69
C VAL A 236 -16.79 3.12 1.67
N ASP A 237 -16.07 4.24 1.69
CA ASP A 237 -14.97 4.50 2.63
C ASP A 237 -15.45 4.50 4.09
N THR A 238 -16.62 5.09 4.33
CA THR A 238 -17.23 5.13 5.66
C THR A 238 -17.66 3.73 6.11
N MET A 239 -18.31 2.96 5.22
CA MET A 239 -18.66 1.57 5.49
C MET A 239 -17.42 0.71 5.72
N PHE A 240 -16.35 0.92 4.97
CA PHE A 240 -15.09 0.21 5.16
C PHE A 240 -14.49 0.52 6.54
N LEU A 241 -14.37 1.80 6.91
CA LEU A 241 -13.70 2.21 8.15
C LEU A 241 -14.52 1.87 9.41
N HIS A 242 -15.84 1.99 9.35
CA HIS A 242 -16.70 1.88 10.54
C HIS A 242 -17.50 0.58 10.60
N ALA A 243 -17.95 0.07 9.45
CA ALA A 243 -18.68 -1.20 9.39
C ALA A 243 -17.78 -2.38 9.02
N ARG A 244 -16.47 -2.15 8.83
CA ARG A 244 -15.50 -3.16 8.40
C ARG A 244 -15.92 -3.87 7.10
N TYR A 245 -16.68 -3.15 6.27
CA TYR A 245 -17.22 -3.68 5.02
C TYR A 245 -16.09 -4.12 4.09
N SER A 246 -16.24 -5.33 3.51
CA SER A 246 -15.25 -5.97 2.64
C SER A 246 -13.90 -6.35 3.27
N LEU A 247 -13.76 -6.24 4.60
CA LEU A 247 -12.58 -6.73 5.32
C LEU A 247 -12.72 -8.18 5.79
N TYR A 248 -13.93 -8.73 5.79
CA TYR A 248 -14.11 -10.16 6.02
C TYR A 248 -13.79 -10.91 4.73
N ARG A 249 -12.55 -11.37 4.63
CA ARG A 249 -12.07 -12.22 3.54
C ARG A 249 -11.62 -13.54 4.14
N PRO A 250 -12.27 -14.67 3.82
CA PRO A 250 -11.78 -15.96 4.28
C PRO A 250 -10.38 -16.17 3.69
N VAL A 251 -9.40 -16.37 4.57
CA VAL A 251 -8.04 -16.72 4.15
C VAL A 251 -7.98 -18.22 3.96
N LEU A 252 -7.68 -18.64 2.73
CA LEU A 252 -7.45 -20.03 2.40
C LEU A 252 -5.95 -20.30 2.43
N PHE A 253 -5.55 -21.27 3.24
CA PHE A 253 -4.19 -21.76 3.31
C PHE A 253 -4.09 -23.03 2.48
N PHE A 254 -3.03 -23.13 1.68
CA PHE A 254 -2.71 -24.32 0.92
C PHE A 254 -1.36 -24.84 1.41
N SER A 255 -1.31 -26.12 1.75
CA SER A 255 -0.06 -26.83 2.02
C SER A 255 0.79 -26.96 0.74
N ASP A 256 2.08 -27.21 0.90
CA ASP A 256 2.97 -27.46 -0.23
C ASP A 256 2.49 -28.64 -1.09
N ALA A 257 1.91 -29.67 -0.47
CA ALA A 257 1.34 -30.81 -1.16
C ALA A 257 0.10 -30.44 -1.99
N GLU A 258 -0.81 -29.63 -1.44
CA GLU A 258 -1.97 -29.12 -2.19
C GLU A 258 -1.55 -28.22 -3.34
N LEU A 259 -0.59 -27.33 -3.12
CA LEU A 259 -0.02 -26.49 -4.18
C LEU A 259 0.65 -27.34 -5.28
N ALA A 260 1.33 -28.42 -4.92
CA ALA A 260 1.92 -29.36 -5.87
C ALA A 260 0.85 -30.12 -6.66
N ALA A 261 -0.23 -30.58 -6.02
CA ALA A 261 -1.34 -31.24 -6.69
C ALA A 261 -2.08 -30.32 -7.66
N LEU A 262 -2.37 -29.07 -7.24
CA LEU A 262 -2.94 -28.04 -8.11
C LEU A 262 -2.01 -27.73 -9.29
N LYS A 263 -0.69 -27.72 -9.04
CA LYS A 263 0.31 -27.56 -10.09
C LYS A 263 0.22 -28.72 -11.08
N GLU A 264 0.21 -29.97 -10.62
CA GLU A 264 0.11 -31.13 -11.51
C GLU A 264 -1.17 -31.10 -12.36
N ALA A 265 -2.33 -30.88 -11.72
CA ALA A 265 -3.63 -30.86 -12.39
C ALA A 265 -3.74 -29.77 -13.48
N ALA A 266 -3.13 -28.60 -13.26
CA ALA A 266 -3.16 -27.49 -14.20
C ALA A 266 -2.03 -27.52 -15.25
N THR A 267 -1.14 -28.51 -15.23
CA THR A 267 -0.12 -28.67 -16.29
C THR A 267 -0.71 -29.47 -17.44
N PRO A 268 -0.80 -28.93 -18.66
CA PRO A 268 -1.28 -29.69 -19.80
C PRO A 268 -0.39 -30.93 -20.02
N ARG A 269 -1.01 -32.11 -20.15
CA ARG A 269 -0.27 -33.36 -20.47
C ARG A 269 0.16 -33.43 -21.94
N LYS A 270 -0.49 -32.65 -22.80
CA LYS A 270 -0.15 -32.47 -24.22
C LYS A 270 -0.23 -30.98 -24.53
N LEU A 271 0.75 -30.48 -25.28
CA LEU A 271 0.81 -29.09 -25.72
C LEU A 271 0.25 -29.00 -27.14
N GLU A 272 -0.81 -28.21 -27.30
CA GLU A 272 -1.30 -27.83 -28.62
C GLU A 272 -0.45 -26.66 -29.18
N PRO A 273 -0.34 -26.49 -30.51
CA PRO A 273 0.37 -25.37 -31.10
C PRO A 273 -0.13 -24.02 -30.56
N GLY A 274 0.79 -23.22 -30.01
CA GLY A 274 0.48 -21.91 -29.43
C GLY A 274 0.15 -21.90 -27.93
N GLN A 275 0.22 -23.05 -27.24
CA GLN A 275 0.13 -23.10 -25.78
C GLN A 275 1.50 -22.91 -25.11
N ASP A 276 1.53 -22.18 -23.99
CA ASP A 276 2.72 -22.07 -23.13
C ASP A 276 3.05 -23.45 -22.52
N ASP A 277 4.31 -23.90 -22.65
CA ASP A 277 4.81 -25.17 -22.10
C ASP A 277 5.00 -25.16 -20.57
N TRP A 278 4.73 -24.01 -19.95
CA TRP A 278 4.87 -23.78 -18.53
C TRP A 278 3.81 -22.79 -18.06
N VAL A 279 3.23 -23.06 -16.89
CA VAL A 279 2.35 -22.10 -16.23
C VAL A 279 2.92 -21.87 -14.83
N ARG A 280 3.23 -20.62 -14.49
CA ARG A 280 3.72 -20.28 -13.14
C ARG A 280 2.62 -20.58 -12.10
N GLN A 281 3.01 -21.00 -10.89
CA GLN A 281 2.08 -21.28 -9.78
C GLN A 281 0.97 -20.21 -9.58
N PRO A 282 1.24 -18.88 -9.66
CA PRO A 282 0.22 -17.86 -9.43
C PRO A 282 -0.93 -17.87 -10.46
N ARG A 283 -0.65 -18.20 -11.73
CA ARG A 283 -1.70 -18.26 -12.78
C ARG A 283 -2.66 -19.43 -12.57
N ARG A 284 -2.21 -20.49 -11.88
CA ARG A 284 -2.98 -21.73 -11.66
C ARG A 284 -3.95 -21.61 -10.50
N LEU A 285 -3.47 -21.02 -9.40
CA LEU A 285 -4.34 -20.72 -8.26
C LEU A 285 -5.50 -19.82 -8.71
N PHE A 286 -5.20 -18.79 -9.51
CA PHE A 286 -6.21 -17.88 -10.05
C PHE A 286 -7.28 -18.61 -10.88
N ALA A 287 -6.87 -19.52 -11.78
CA ALA A 287 -7.81 -20.31 -12.59
C ALA A 287 -8.69 -21.25 -11.75
N HIS A 288 -8.17 -21.79 -10.65
CA HIS A 288 -8.93 -22.70 -9.78
C HIS A 288 -9.89 -21.96 -8.84
N THR A 289 -9.52 -20.77 -8.35
CA THR A 289 -10.38 -19.96 -7.47
C THR A 289 -11.51 -19.22 -8.20
N CYS A 290 -11.45 -19.12 -9.52
CA CYS A 290 -12.44 -18.41 -10.33
C CYS A 290 -13.47 -19.33 -11.01
N CYS A 291 -13.39 -20.64 -10.80
CA CYS A 291 -14.33 -21.66 -11.29
C CYS A 291 -15.13 -22.23 -10.12
#